data_AF-A0A7S1FY69-F1
#
_entry.id   AF-A0A7S1FY69-F1
#
_cell.length_a   1.000
_cell.length_b   1.000
_cell.length_c   1.000
_cell.angle_alpha   90.00
_cell.angle_beta   90.00
_cell.angle_gamma   90.00
#
_symmetry.space_group_name_H-M   'P 1'
#
loop_
_entity.id
_entity.type
_entity.pdbx_description
1 polymer ?
#
loop_
_entity_poly.entity_id
_entity_poly.type
_entity_poly.pdbx_seq_one_letter_code
_entity_poly.pdbx_strand_id
1 'polypeptide(L)'
;MFSPSSVDVWFPSEFIRKALADICLYTLAIFFYNGIIWHILSFKLSGKTSTNITQASYRLVNFTVNFGFSFFGIYYWYFQMEELHGWGRIVYSNLSLFAHWQLAYQLWAIPMGLITEESQLMMLHHLGVISASISPAFCTMGMRYESVYFLGVIEVSSVFLAVMNYFKDNPELIKMHPMVYSSTRLIFAVLFIVIRVIFFFPNLYIYLEGLSTIYSARKDIDQMILVLMGVTSAVMLGLMQIFWAYLILKGLAKMLFGRGGNGGKNK
;
A
#
# COMPACT_ATOMS: atom_id res chain seq x y z
N MET A 1 2.63 -34.75 -1.18
CA MET A 1 3.44 -34.05 -2.20
C MET A 1 2.46 -33.61 -3.29
N PHE A 2 2.15 -32.32 -3.41
CA PHE A 2 1.24 -31.81 -4.43
C PHE A 2 1.95 -31.84 -5.80
N SER A 3 1.37 -32.49 -6.81
CA SER A 3 1.88 -32.41 -8.17
C SER A 3 1.43 -31.07 -8.78
N PRO A 4 2.34 -30.17 -9.18
CA PRO A 4 1.97 -28.86 -9.74
C PRO A 4 1.16 -28.95 -11.05
N SER A 5 1.21 -30.09 -11.74
CA SER A 5 0.57 -30.29 -13.05
C SER A 5 -0.95 -30.42 -13.03
N SER A 6 -1.59 -30.56 -11.87
CA SER A 6 -3.03 -30.80 -11.74
C SER A 6 -3.79 -29.71 -10.99
N VAL A 7 -3.15 -28.58 -10.66
CA VAL A 7 -3.78 -27.50 -9.90
C VAL A 7 -4.29 -26.43 -10.86
N ASP A 8 -5.60 -26.20 -10.86
CA ASP A 8 -6.22 -25.09 -11.61
C ASP A 8 -5.65 -23.76 -11.13
N VAL A 9 -5.31 -22.86 -12.06
CA VAL A 9 -4.74 -21.54 -11.74
C VAL A 9 -5.74 -20.70 -10.96
N TRP A 10 -7.00 -20.77 -11.37
CA TRP A 10 -8.10 -20.04 -10.77
C TRP A 10 -8.75 -20.87 -9.67
N PHE A 11 -9.19 -20.19 -8.62
CA PHE A 11 -10.06 -20.85 -7.66
C PHE A 11 -11.41 -21.24 -8.28
N PRO A 12 -12.13 -22.20 -7.67
CA PRO A 12 -13.51 -22.50 -8.06
C PRO A 12 -14.39 -21.24 -8.09
N SER A 13 -15.36 -21.21 -9.01
CA SER A 13 -16.24 -20.05 -9.21
C SER A 13 -17.00 -19.61 -7.95
N GLU A 14 -17.29 -20.54 -7.03
CA GLU A 14 -17.87 -20.24 -5.71
C GLU A 14 -16.93 -19.38 -4.86
N PHE A 15 -15.64 -19.71 -4.85
CA PHE A 15 -14.64 -18.93 -4.11
C PHE A 15 -14.47 -17.54 -4.74
N ILE A 16 -14.39 -17.46 -6.07
CA ILE A 16 -14.28 -16.18 -6.78
C ILE A 16 -15.49 -15.29 -6.50
N ARG A 17 -16.70 -15.84 -6.54
CA ARG A 17 -17.92 -15.09 -6.19
C ARG A 17 -17.89 -14.58 -4.76
N LYS A 18 -17.46 -15.40 -3.80
CA LYS A 18 -17.28 -14.97 -2.41
C LYS A 18 -16.24 -13.84 -2.29
N ALA A 19 -15.09 -13.99 -2.94
CA ALA A 19 -14.04 -12.96 -2.93
C ALA A 19 -14.55 -11.64 -3.52
N LEU A 20 -15.28 -11.68 -4.64
CA LEU A 20 -15.90 -10.48 -5.22
C LEU A 20 -16.95 -9.87 -4.30
N ALA A 21 -17.77 -10.68 -3.64
CA ALA A 21 -18.75 -10.19 -2.66
C ALA A 21 -18.07 -9.49 -1.48
N ASP A 22 -17.00 -10.07 -0.93
CA ASP A 22 -16.19 -9.47 0.13
C ASP A 22 -15.59 -8.12 -0.33
N ILE A 23 -14.95 -8.08 -1.51
CA ILE A 23 -14.35 -6.87 -2.06
C ILE A 23 -15.40 -5.77 -2.25
N CYS A 24 -16.56 -6.10 -2.83
CA CYS A 24 -17.67 -5.16 -3.01
C CYS A 24 -18.18 -4.64 -1.67
N LEU A 25 -18.42 -5.53 -0.70
CA LEU A 25 -18.91 -5.17 0.62
C LEU A 25 -17.93 -4.22 1.34
N TYR A 26 -16.64 -4.54 1.32
CA TYR A 26 -15.61 -3.69 1.92
C TYR A 26 -15.49 -2.35 1.19
N THR A 27 -15.58 -2.34 -0.14
CA THR A 27 -15.55 -1.09 -0.93
C THR A 27 -16.71 -0.16 -0.52
N LEU A 28 -17.92 -0.72 -0.45
CA LEU A 28 -19.12 0.00 -0.01
C LEU A 28 -18.99 0.50 1.44
N ALA A 29 -18.42 -0.32 2.33
CA ALA A 29 -18.16 0.08 3.70
C ALA A 29 -17.20 1.27 3.78
N ILE A 30 -16.14 1.30 2.97
CA ILE A 30 -15.20 2.42 2.90
C ILE A 30 -15.89 3.68 2.34
N PHE A 31 -16.71 3.55 1.29
CA PHE A 31 -17.50 4.67 0.77
C PHE A 31 -18.46 5.24 1.82
N PHE A 32 -19.19 4.37 2.51
CA PHE A 32 -20.11 4.77 3.57
C PHE A 32 -19.38 5.48 4.71
N TYR A 33 -18.25 4.92 5.16
CA TYR A 33 -17.39 5.52 6.17
C TYR A 33 -16.86 6.89 5.74
N ASN A 34 -16.40 7.04 4.49
CA ASN A 34 -16.00 8.33 3.95
C ASN A 34 -17.15 9.35 3.95
N GLY A 35 -18.38 8.92 3.62
CA GLY A 35 -19.57 9.76 3.68
C GLY A 35 -19.88 10.26 5.10
N ILE A 36 -19.74 9.39 6.11
CA ILE A 36 -19.88 9.78 7.52
C ILE A 36 -18.82 10.82 7.90
N ILE A 37 -17.55 10.58 7.59
CA ILE A 37 -16.46 11.51 7.88
C ILE A 37 -16.70 12.85 7.19
N TRP A 38 -17.08 12.83 5.92
CA TRP A 38 -17.40 14.02 5.15
C TRP A 38 -18.53 14.83 5.81
N HIS A 39 -19.60 14.17 6.25
CA HIS A 39 -20.73 14.83 6.92
C HIS A 39 -20.34 15.45 8.27
N ILE A 40 -19.52 14.75 9.07
CA ILE A 40 -19.00 15.29 10.32
C ILE A 40 -18.12 16.53 10.06
N LEU A 41 -17.27 16.48 9.03
CA LEU A 41 -16.39 17.58 8.69
C LEU A 41 -17.14 18.78 8.10
N SER A 42 -18.20 18.56 7.31
CA SER A 42 -19.00 19.66 6.76
C SER A 42 -19.75 20.43 7.84
N PHE A 43 -20.20 19.75 8.90
CA PHE A 43 -20.77 20.41 10.08
C PHE A 43 -19.71 21.20 10.88
N LYS A 44 -18.55 20.60 11.14
CA LYS A 44 -17.50 21.22 11.98
C LYS A 44 -16.72 22.35 11.29
N LEU A 45 -16.61 22.30 9.97
CA LEU A 45 -15.84 23.26 9.17
C LEU A 45 -16.78 24.17 8.37
N SER A 46 -17.92 24.56 8.96
CA SER A 46 -18.89 25.47 8.37
C SER A 46 -18.19 26.74 7.89
N GLY A 47 -18.18 26.97 6.57
CA GLY A 47 -17.48 28.10 5.94
C GLY A 47 -16.28 27.73 5.06
N LYS A 48 -15.82 26.46 5.06
CA LYS A 48 -14.87 25.96 4.04
C LYS A 48 -15.60 25.48 2.79
N THR A 49 -14.91 25.52 1.65
CA THR A 49 -15.43 24.99 0.38
C THR A 49 -15.66 23.48 0.45
N SER A 50 -16.61 22.98 -0.33
CA SER A 50 -16.89 21.54 -0.46
C SER A 50 -15.65 20.74 -0.86
N THR A 51 -14.82 21.28 -1.76
CA THR A 51 -13.55 20.68 -2.19
C THR A 51 -12.60 20.42 -1.03
N ASN A 52 -12.45 21.40 -0.12
CA ASN A 52 -11.58 21.26 1.05
C ASN A 52 -12.08 20.16 2.01
N ILE A 53 -13.40 20.04 2.17
CA ILE A 53 -14.02 19.01 3.02
C ILE A 53 -13.80 17.63 2.40
N THR A 54 -13.98 17.49 1.08
CA THR A 54 -13.76 16.23 0.35
C THR A 54 -12.31 15.76 0.43
N GLN A 55 -11.34 16.65 0.25
CA GLN A 55 -9.93 16.31 0.40
C GLN A 55 -9.59 15.91 1.85
N ALA A 56 -10.16 16.60 2.84
CA ALA A 56 -9.96 16.26 4.24
C ALA A 56 -10.57 14.89 4.61
N SER A 57 -11.77 14.57 4.13
CA SER A 57 -12.41 13.27 4.38
C SER A 57 -11.63 12.15 3.73
N TYR A 58 -11.23 12.32 2.46
CA TYR A 58 -10.41 11.36 1.71
C TYR A 58 -9.13 11.01 2.47
N ARG A 59 -8.39 12.02 2.94
CA ARG A 59 -7.13 11.79 3.66
C ARG A 59 -7.31 11.16 5.03
N LEU A 60 -8.38 11.51 5.75
CA LEU A 60 -8.66 10.90 7.05
C LEU A 60 -9.01 9.41 6.88
N VAL A 61 -9.81 9.08 5.87
CA VAL A 61 -10.14 7.69 5.55
C VAL A 61 -8.87 6.93 5.15
N ASN A 62 -8.06 7.49 4.24
CA ASN A 62 -6.75 6.93 3.88
C ASN A 62 -5.87 6.65 5.11
N PHE A 63 -5.78 7.61 6.04
CA PHE A 63 -5.03 7.43 7.27
C PHE A 63 -5.56 6.24 8.07
N THR A 64 -6.86 6.17 8.32
CA THR A 64 -7.46 5.10 9.14
C THR A 64 -7.38 3.73 8.49
N VAL A 65 -7.57 3.63 7.17
CA VAL A 65 -7.46 2.37 6.43
C VAL A 65 -6.02 1.88 6.42
N ASN A 66 -5.05 2.74 6.11
CA ASN A 66 -3.63 2.38 6.15
C ASN A 66 -3.16 2.04 7.57
N PHE A 67 -3.71 2.69 8.60
CA PHE A 67 -3.44 2.31 9.99
C PHE A 67 -3.95 0.90 10.29
N GLY A 68 -5.16 0.55 9.83
CA GLY A 68 -5.69 -0.81 9.91
C GLY A 68 -4.79 -1.83 9.21
N PHE A 69 -4.40 -1.57 7.96
CA PHE A 69 -3.47 -2.43 7.21
C PHE A 69 -2.13 -2.62 7.91
N SER A 70 -1.57 -1.54 8.45
CA SER A 70 -0.31 -1.56 9.19
C SER A 70 -0.40 -2.43 10.43
N PHE A 71 -1.47 -2.23 11.23
CA PHE A 71 -1.68 -2.95 12.47
C PHE A 71 -1.88 -4.44 12.21
N PHE A 72 -2.82 -4.81 11.34
CA PHE A 72 -3.07 -6.22 11.01
C PHE A 72 -1.88 -6.84 10.26
N GLY A 73 -1.22 -6.10 9.38
CA GLY A 73 -0.03 -6.56 8.67
C GLY A 73 1.09 -6.95 9.63
N ILE A 74 1.42 -6.09 10.60
CA ILE A 74 2.40 -6.41 11.65
C ILE A 74 1.93 -7.61 12.47
N TYR A 75 0.66 -7.63 12.89
CA TYR A 75 0.12 -8.72 13.71
C TYR A 75 0.26 -10.07 13.00
N TYR A 76 -0.20 -10.18 11.76
CA TYR A 76 -0.10 -11.43 11.01
C TYR A 76 1.35 -11.80 10.71
N TRP A 77 2.16 -10.85 10.21
CA TRP A 77 3.53 -11.11 9.78
C TRP A 77 4.43 -11.63 10.90
N TYR A 78 4.32 -11.07 12.11
CA TYR A 78 5.24 -11.40 13.20
C TYR A 78 4.66 -12.39 14.21
N PHE A 79 3.33 -12.52 14.32
CA PHE A 79 2.71 -13.32 15.38
C PHE A 79 1.88 -14.48 14.87
N GLN A 80 1.38 -14.44 13.63
CA GLN A 80 0.41 -15.43 13.15
C GLN A 80 0.86 -16.25 11.96
N MET A 81 1.89 -15.82 11.26
CA MET A 81 2.44 -16.56 10.13
C MET A 81 3.40 -17.64 10.61
N GLU A 82 3.13 -18.88 10.20
CA GLU A 82 4.05 -20.00 10.35
C GLU A 82 5.22 -19.84 9.39
N GLU A 83 6.41 -20.28 9.76
CA GLU A 83 7.54 -20.31 8.81
C GLU A 83 7.26 -21.36 7.72
N LEU A 84 6.97 -20.88 6.51
CA LEU A 84 6.75 -21.72 5.35
C LEU A 84 7.91 -21.57 4.35
N HIS A 85 8.18 -22.64 3.61
CA HIS A 85 9.21 -22.67 2.57
C HIS A 85 8.64 -23.23 1.26
N GLY A 86 9.25 -22.82 0.14
CA GLY A 86 8.90 -23.29 -1.21
C GLY A 86 7.40 -23.18 -1.52
N TRP A 87 6.80 -24.24 -2.03
CA TRP A 87 5.39 -24.31 -2.44
C TRP A 87 4.38 -23.98 -1.32
N GLY A 88 4.75 -24.19 -0.05
CA GLY A 88 3.86 -23.84 1.08
C GLY A 88 3.52 -22.35 1.13
N ARG A 89 4.45 -21.49 0.71
CA ARG A 89 4.25 -20.03 0.63
C ARG A 89 3.32 -19.64 -0.52
N ILE A 90 3.36 -20.40 -1.61
CA ILE A 90 2.64 -20.12 -2.86
C ILE A 90 1.14 -20.42 -2.72
N VAL A 91 0.80 -21.54 -2.08
CA VAL A 91 -0.57 -22.10 -2.04
C VAL A 91 -1.30 -21.76 -0.72
N TYR A 92 -0.75 -20.87 0.10
CA TYR A 92 -1.27 -20.59 1.45
C TYR A 92 -2.68 -19.98 1.45
N SER A 93 -3.73 -20.79 1.62
CA SER A 93 -5.11 -20.39 1.34
C SER A 93 -5.73 -19.39 2.33
N ASN A 94 -5.22 -19.30 3.56
CA ASN A 94 -5.89 -18.59 4.65
C ASN A 94 -5.65 -17.07 4.70
N LEU A 95 -4.94 -16.48 3.72
CA LEU A 95 -4.55 -15.05 3.76
C LEU A 95 -4.95 -14.24 2.52
N SER A 96 -5.98 -14.67 1.78
CA SER A 96 -6.53 -13.82 0.70
C SER A 96 -7.16 -12.52 1.22
N LEU A 97 -7.43 -12.43 2.52
CA LEU A 97 -8.06 -11.29 3.18
C LEU A 97 -7.35 -9.95 2.92
N PHE A 98 -6.01 -9.93 3.00
CA PHE A 98 -5.24 -8.70 2.72
C PHE A 98 -5.41 -8.23 1.26
N ALA A 99 -5.48 -9.18 0.32
CA ALA A 99 -5.74 -8.87 -1.08
C ALA A 99 -7.17 -8.36 -1.30
N HIS A 100 -8.17 -8.95 -0.62
CA HIS A 100 -9.55 -8.48 -0.70
C HIS A 100 -9.68 -7.05 -0.16
N TRP A 101 -9.07 -6.77 1.00
CA TRP A 101 -9.09 -5.45 1.59
C TRP A 101 -8.34 -4.42 0.75
N GLN A 102 -7.17 -4.75 0.20
CA GLN A 102 -6.45 -3.84 -0.69
C GLN A 102 -7.25 -3.57 -1.97
N LEU A 103 -7.77 -4.59 -2.65
CA LEU A 103 -8.62 -4.38 -3.82
C LEU A 103 -9.81 -3.46 -3.49
N ALA A 104 -10.46 -3.68 -2.36
CA ALA A 104 -11.57 -2.83 -1.91
C ALA A 104 -11.14 -1.38 -1.65
N TYR A 105 -10.00 -1.19 -0.97
CA TYR A 105 -9.43 0.12 -0.74
C TYR A 105 -9.06 0.83 -2.05
N GLN A 106 -8.43 0.14 -2.99
CA GLN A 106 -8.04 0.73 -4.27
C GLN A 106 -9.25 1.10 -5.14
N LEU A 107 -10.32 0.27 -5.13
CA LEU A 107 -11.57 0.56 -5.84
C LEU A 107 -12.30 1.79 -5.29
N TRP A 108 -12.13 2.10 -4.01
CA TRP A 108 -12.58 3.36 -3.42
C TRP A 108 -11.59 4.51 -3.67
N ALA A 109 -10.28 4.26 -3.55
CA ALA A 109 -9.24 5.28 -3.62
C ALA A 109 -9.10 5.88 -5.02
N ILE A 110 -9.28 5.10 -6.10
CA ILE A 110 -9.21 5.60 -7.48
C ILE A 110 -10.26 6.69 -7.76
N PRO A 111 -11.58 6.46 -7.62
CA PRO A 111 -12.57 7.49 -7.89
C PRO A 111 -12.42 8.69 -6.94
N MET A 112 -12.08 8.48 -5.66
CA MET A 112 -11.83 9.57 -4.74
C MET A 112 -10.56 10.36 -5.09
N GLY A 113 -9.51 9.69 -5.55
CA GLY A 113 -8.26 10.28 -6.02
C GLY A 113 -8.50 11.16 -7.24
N LEU A 114 -9.34 10.73 -8.18
CA LEU A 114 -9.75 11.56 -9.32
C LEU A 114 -10.52 12.82 -8.87
N ILE A 115 -11.45 12.69 -7.92
CA ILE A 115 -12.21 13.82 -7.36
C ILE A 115 -11.30 14.79 -6.59
N THR A 116 -10.27 14.27 -5.92
CA THR A 116 -9.34 15.06 -5.09
C THR A 116 -8.07 15.50 -5.83
N GLU A 117 -8.00 15.23 -7.14
CA GLU A 117 -6.88 15.57 -8.02
C GLU A 117 -5.54 14.99 -7.55
N GLU A 118 -5.55 13.72 -7.17
CA GLU A 118 -4.36 13.02 -6.76
C GLU A 118 -3.34 12.88 -7.91
N SER A 119 -2.05 12.92 -7.59
CA SER A 119 -0.98 12.91 -8.60
C SER A 119 -1.02 11.65 -9.47
N GLN A 120 -0.69 11.79 -10.76
CA GLN A 120 -0.60 10.66 -11.70
C GLN A 120 0.30 9.52 -11.19
N LEU A 121 1.39 9.86 -10.49
CA LEU A 121 2.29 8.85 -9.91
C LEU A 121 1.58 8.00 -8.85
N MET A 122 0.71 8.61 -8.04
CA MET A 122 -0.10 7.86 -7.06
C MET A 122 -1.23 7.07 -7.72
N MET A 123 -1.82 7.59 -8.80
CA MET A 123 -2.78 6.79 -9.59
C MET A 123 -2.12 5.54 -10.18
N LEU A 124 -0.88 5.65 -10.67
CA LEU A 124 -0.11 4.50 -11.13
C LEU A 124 0.22 3.53 -9.98
N HIS A 125 0.50 4.05 -8.79
CA HIS A 125 0.67 3.23 -7.59
C HIS A 125 -0.58 2.40 -7.31
N HIS A 126 -1.77 3.00 -7.29
CA HIS A 126 -3.04 2.31 -7.03
C HIS A 126 -3.28 1.19 -8.03
N LEU A 127 -3.05 1.44 -9.33
CA LEU A 127 -3.14 0.41 -10.37
C LEU A 127 -2.14 -0.73 -10.16
N GLY A 128 -0.93 -0.40 -9.68
CA GLY A 128 0.07 -1.40 -9.31
C GLY A 128 -0.36 -2.29 -8.17
N VAL A 129 -0.95 -1.70 -7.13
CA VAL A 129 -1.46 -2.43 -5.97
C VAL A 129 -2.66 -3.31 -6.36
N ILE A 130 -3.55 -2.84 -7.24
CA ILE A 130 -4.62 -3.69 -7.81
C ILE A 130 -4.02 -4.90 -8.51
N SER A 131 -3.06 -4.67 -9.43
CA SER A 131 -2.40 -5.75 -10.17
C SER A 131 -1.73 -6.76 -9.23
N ALA A 132 -1.00 -6.27 -8.22
CA ALA A 132 -0.35 -7.10 -7.20
C ALA A 132 -1.34 -7.89 -6.34
N SER A 133 -2.58 -7.39 -6.17
CA SER A 133 -3.59 -8.02 -5.32
C SER A 133 -4.46 -9.05 -6.05
N ILE A 134 -4.51 -9.05 -7.38
CA ILE A 134 -5.34 -9.99 -8.16
C ILE A 134 -4.93 -11.44 -7.92
N SER A 135 -3.63 -11.74 -8.01
CA SER A 135 -3.10 -13.09 -7.80
C SER A 135 -3.46 -13.68 -6.42
N PRO A 136 -3.12 -13.01 -5.29
CA PRO A 136 -3.49 -13.50 -3.96
C PRO A 136 -5.00 -13.50 -3.69
N ALA A 137 -5.80 -12.72 -4.42
CA ALA A 137 -7.26 -12.74 -4.28
C ALA A 137 -7.90 -13.93 -5.00
N PHE A 138 -7.50 -14.23 -6.25
CA PHE A 138 -8.31 -15.08 -7.14
C PHE A 138 -7.63 -16.38 -7.60
N CYS A 139 -6.31 -16.50 -7.41
CA CYS A 139 -5.55 -17.61 -7.99
C CYS A 139 -5.08 -18.61 -6.93
N THR A 140 -5.13 -19.90 -7.20
CA THR A 140 -4.67 -20.94 -6.26
C THR A 140 -3.20 -20.75 -5.88
N MET A 141 -2.36 -20.34 -6.84
CA MET A 141 -0.94 -20.01 -6.68
C MET A 141 -0.71 -18.52 -6.42
N GLY A 142 -1.43 -17.99 -5.43
CA GLY A 142 -1.58 -16.54 -5.23
C GLY A 142 -0.43 -15.81 -4.53
N MET A 143 0.63 -16.50 -4.08
CA MET A 143 1.72 -15.89 -3.28
C MET A 143 1.19 -15.15 -2.02
N ARG A 144 0.22 -15.79 -1.34
CA ARG A 144 -0.51 -15.20 -0.22
C ARG A 144 0.31 -15.03 1.06
N TYR A 145 1.43 -15.73 1.16
CA TYR A 145 2.36 -15.52 2.26
C TYR A 145 3.00 -14.13 2.15
N GLU A 146 3.54 -13.81 0.97
CA GLU A 146 4.20 -12.53 0.68
C GLU A 146 3.21 -11.37 0.66
N SER A 147 1.94 -11.64 0.33
CA SER A 147 0.90 -10.60 0.26
C SER A 147 0.71 -9.90 1.61
N VAL A 148 0.86 -10.57 2.76
CA VAL A 148 0.76 -9.90 4.08
C VAL A 148 1.79 -8.79 4.23
N TYR A 149 3.01 -9.03 3.78
CA TYR A 149 4.06 -8.03 3.80
C TYR A 149 3.72 -6.88 2.86
N PHE A 150 3.50 -7.20 1.57
CA PHE A 150 3.33 -6.21 0.52
C PHE A 150 2.00 -5.46 0.56
N LEU A 151 0.97 -6.00 1.20
CA LEU A 151 -0.37 -5.41 1.25
C LEU A 151 -0.74 -4.93 2.66
N GLY A 152 0.07 -5.25 3.67
CA GLY A 152 -0.14 -4.87 5.07
C GLY A 152 1.05 -4.16 5.68
N VAL A 153 2.16 -4.88 5.89
CA VAL A 153 3.34 -4.36 6.64
C VAL A 153 3.92 -3.10 6.00
N ILE A 154 3.97 -3.01 4.68
CA ILE A 154 4.53 -1.82 4.02
C ILE A 154 3.71 -0.55 4.28
N GLU A 155 2.45 -0.64 4.72
CA GLU A 155 1.61 0.53 5.00
C GLU A 155 2.00 1.27 6.27
N VAL A 156 2.87 0.71 7.11
CA VAL A 156 3.32 1.33 8.36
C VAL A 156 3.91 2.72 8.12
N SER A 157 4.71 2.88 7.07
CA SER A 157 5.24 4.20 6.72
C SER A 157 4.16 5.14 6.14
N SER A 158 3.11 4.63 5.51
CA SER A 158 2.00 5.43 4.96
C SER A 158 1.22 6.16 6.06
N VAL A 159 1.12 5.56 7.25
CA VAL A 159 0.49 6.20 8.42
C VAL A 159 1.21 7.52 8.75
N PHE A 160 2.54 7.49 8.85
CA PHE A 160 3.33 8.69 9.14
C PHE A 160 3.39 9.66 7.96
N LEU A 161 3.34 9.15 6.72
CA LEU A 161 3.19 9.99 5.52
C LEU A 161 1.90 10.80 5.56
N ALA A 162 0.78 10.17 5.94
CA ALA A 162 -0.51 10.84 6.04
C ALA A 162 -0.50 11.94 7.11
N VAL A 163 0.10 11.69 8.28
CA VAL A 163 0.29 12.71 9.32
C VAL A 163 1.18 13.86 8.81
N MET A 164 2.28 13.54 8.13
CA MET A 164 3.16 14.56 7.55
C MET A 164 2.42 15.42 6.51
N ASN A 165 1.61 14.81 5.64
CA ASN A 165 0.82 15.55 4.65
C ASN A 165 -0.24 16.42 5.33
N TYR A 166 -0.86 15.96 6.41
CA TYR A 166 -1.79 16.79 7.19
C TYR A 166 -1.13 18.08 7.72
N PHE A 167 0.10 17.99 8.21
CA PHE A 167 0.88 19.18 8.60
C PHE A 167 1.17 20.12 7.43
N LYS A 168 1.59 19.59 6.27
CA LYS A 168 1.91 20.39 5.08
C LYS A 168 0.72 21.21 4.59
N ASP A 169 -0.46 20.65 4.72
CA ASP A 169 -1.72 21.29 4.33
C ASP A 169 -2.25 22.29 5.34
N ASN A 170 -1.69 22.30 6.56
CA ASN A 170 -2.05 23.24 7.61
C ASN A 170 -0.77 23.91 8.15
N PRO A 171 -0.17 24.86 7.41
CA PRO A 171 1.12 25.47 7.78
C PRO A 171 1.13 26.10 9.18
N GLU A 172 -0.01 26.58 9.68
CA GLU A 172 -0.13 27.09 11.04
C GLU A 172 0.16 26.01 12.10
N LEU A 173 -0.21 24.74 11.85
CA LEU A 173 0.15 23.62 12.74
C LEU A 173 1.66 23.38 12.77
N ILE A 174 2.36 23.59 11.66
CA ILE A 174 3.82 23.49 11.61
C ILE A 174 4.46 24.59 12.47
N LYS A 175 3.91 25.82 12.43
CA LYS A 175 4.40 26.93 13.27
C LYS A 175 4.13 26.68 14.75
N MET A 176 2.97 26.14 15.11
CA MET A 176 2.58 25.86 16.50
C MET A 176 3.29 24.62 17.07
N HIS A 177 3.53 23.60 16.25
CA HIS A 177 4.10 22.31 16.68
C HIS A 177 5.28 21.88 15.78
N PRO A 178 6.34 22.70 15.65
CA PRO A 178 7.45 22.42 14.73
C PRO A 178 8.18 21.12 15.07
N MET A 179 8.33 20.81 16.36
CA MET A 179 8.99 19.58 16.83
C MET A 179 8.19 18.32 16.45
N VAL A 180 6.85 18.37 16.51
CA VAL A 180 6.00 17.24 16.13
C VAL A 180 6.09 16.98 14.63
N TYR A 181 6.05 18.05 13.83
CA TYR A 181 6.22 17.94 12.38
C TYR A 181 7.60 17.38 12.01
N SER A 182 8.67 17.93 12.58
CA SER A 182 10.04 17.44 12.35
C SER A 182 10.22 15.97 12.75
N SER A 183 9.67 15.57 13.90
CA SER A 183 9.74 14.19 14.38
C SER A 183 8.95 13.24 13.48
N THR A 184 7.72 13.62 13.09
CA THR A 184 6.89 12.83 12.17
C THR A 184 7.62 12.61 10.84
N ARG A 185 8.23 13.65 10.28
CA ARG A 185 9.00 13.56 9.04
C ARG A 185 10.21 12.63 9.17
N LEU A 186 10.92 12.69 10.30
CA LEU A 186 12.06 11.81 10.57
C LEU A 186 11.61 10.35 10.72
N ILE A 187 10.54 10.10 11.50
CA ILE A 187 9.98 8.76 11.70
C ILE A 187 9.50 8.18 10.36
N PHE A 188 8.78 8.96 9.55
CA PHE A 188 8.40 8.57 8.19
C PHE A 188 9.63 8.17 7.36
N ALA A 189 10.67 8.99 7.33
CA ALA A 189 11.86 8.72 6.54
C ALA A 189 12.57 7.42 6.99
N VAL A 190 12.73 7.22 8.30
CA VAL A 190 13.34 6.00 8.85
C VAL A 190 12.51 4.77 8.51
N LEU A 191 11.20 4.79 8.77
CA LEU A 191 10.31 3.67 8.49
C LEU A 191 10.24 3.35 7.00
N PHE A 192 10.22 4.38 6.14
CA PHE A 192 10.23 4.18 4.69
C PHE A 192 11.50 3.45 4.26
N ILE A 193 12.68 3.88 4.72
CA ILE A 193 13.94 3.23 4.34
C ILE A 193 14.01 1.80 4.90
N VAL A 194 13.67 1.59 6.17
CA VAL A 194 13.76 0.26 6.79
C VAL A 194 12.75 -0.71 6.16
N ILE A 195 11.48 -0.35 6.11
CA ILE A 195 10.41 -1.25 5.68
C ILE A 195 10.34 -1.30 4.14
N ARG A 196 10.29 -0.15 3.46
CA ARG A 196 10.03 -0.10 2.02
C ARG A 196 11.28 -0.22 1.14
N VAL A 197 12.48 -0.20 1.73
CA VAL A 197 13.74 -0.44 1.00
C VAL A 197 14.46 -1.66 1.55
N ILE A 198 14.94 -1.61 2.80
CA ILE A 198 15.81 -2.66 3.35
C ILE A 198 15.08 -4.00 3.43
N PHE A 199 13.85 -4.05 3.94
CA PHE A 199 13.08 -5.28 4.04
C PHE A 199 12.27 -5.59 2.78
N PHE A 200 11.93 -4.58 1.98
CA PHE A 200 11.14 -4.77 0.76
C PHE A 200 11.90 -5.59 -0.29
N PHE A 201 13.15 -5.24 -0.62
CA PHE A 201 13.88 -5.90 -1.71
C PHE A 201 14.20 -7.38 -1.46
N PRO A 202 14.58 -7.82 -0.25
CA PRO A 202 14.70 -9.25 0.05
C PRO A 202 13.38 -10.01 -0.12
N ASN A 203 12.26 -9.45 0.36
CA ASN A 203 10.95 -10.06 0.16
C ASN A 203 10.54 -10.06 -1.32
N LEU A 204 10.91 -9.01 -2.07
CA LEU A 204 10.64 -8.92 -3.51
C LEU A 204 11.40 -9.99 -4.27
N TYR A 205 12.64 -10.25 -3.90
CA TYR A 205 13.43 -11.33 -4.49
C TYR A 205 12.76 -12.69 -4.30
N ILE A 206 12.33 -12.99 -3.07
CA ILE A 206 11.62 -14.26 -2.78
C ILE A 206 10.30 -14.35 -3.56
N TYR A 207 9.56 -13.24 -3.67
CA TYR A 207 8.34 -13.19 -4.46
C TYR A 207 8.61 -13.47 -5.95
N LEU A 208 9.65 -12.87 -6.53
CA LEU A 208 10.06 -13.10 -7.91
C LEU A 208 10.54 -14.54 -8.14
N GLU A 209 11.23 -15.14 -7.18
CA GLU A 209 11.60 -16.57 -7.20
C GLU A 209 10.35 -17.47 -7.22
N GLY A 210 9.34 -17.14 -6.42
CA GLY A 210 8.05 -17.83 -6.43
C GLY A 210 7.32 -17.72 -7.77
N LEU A 211 7.31 -16.53 -8.38
CA LEU A 211 6.77 -16.35 -9.74
C LEU A 211 7.54 -17.17 -10.78
N SER A 212 8.88 -17.22 -10.68
CA SER A 212 9.70 -18.08 -11.55
C SER A 212 9.36 -19.56 -11.35
N THR A 213 9.11 -19.99 -10.11
CA THR A 213 8.70 -21.36 -9.79
C THR A 213 7.35 -21.70 -10.42
N ILE A 214 6.38 -20.78 -10.35
CA ILE A 214 5.07 -20.93 -11.00
C ILE A 214 5.24 -21.06 -12.53
N TYR A 215 6.06 -20.20 -13.15
CA TYR A 215 6.33 -20.24 -14.58
C TYR A 215 7.03 -21.54 -15.04
N SER A 216 7.93 -22.07 -14.22
CA SER A 216 8.63 -23.32 -14.51
C SER A 216 7.76 -24.57 -14.32
N ALA A 217 6.72 -24.50 -13.48
CA ALA A 217 5.88 -25.64 -13.13
C ALA A 217 4.97 -26.08 -14.29
N ARG A 218 4.43 -25.12 -15.05
CA ARG A 218 3.61 -25.36 -16.25
C ARG A 218 3.62 -24.09 -17.11
N LYS A 219 3.43 -24.26 -18.42
CA LYS A 219 3.49 -23.18 -19.42
C LYS A 219 2.16 -23.01 -20.14
N ASP A 220 1.09 -22.82 -19.38
CA ASP A 220 -0.20 -22.42 -19.95
C ASP A 220 -0.35 -20.88 -20.00
N ILE A 221 -1.32 -20.41 -20.78
CA ILE A 221 -1.53 -18.98 -21.00
C ILE A 221 -1.96 -18.24 -19.72
N ASP A 222 -2.75 -18.89 -18.87
CA ASP A 222 -3.27 -18.30 -17.63
C ASP A 222 -2.14 -18.06 -16.61
N GLN A 223 -1.24 -19.03 -16.46
CA GLN A 223 -0.04 -18.90 -15.63
C GLN A 223 0.91 -17.84 -16.18
N MET A 224 1.08 -17.78 -17.50
CA MET A 224 1.89 -16.75 -18.13
C MET A 224 1.32 -15.35 -17.83
N ILE A 225 0.01 -15.16 -17.93
CA ILE A 225 -0.67 -13.91 -17.58
C ILE A 225 -0.42 -13.57 -16.10
N LEU A 226 -0.61 -14.53 -15.19
CA LEU A 226 -0.38 -14.36 -13.76
C LEU A 226 1.05 -13.88 -13.47
N VAL A 227 2.04 -14.56 -14.05
CA VAL A 227 3.47 -14.24 -13.87
C VAL A 227 3.79 -12.88 -14.46
N LEU A 228 3.28 -12.56 -15.66
CA LEU A 228 3.49 -11.25 -16.28
C LEU A 228 2.89 -10.13 -15.42
N MET A 229 1.67 -10.30 -14.90
CA MET A 229 1.05 -9.33 -14.00
C MET A 229 1.85 -9.16 -12.71
N GLY A 230 2.28 -10.27 -12.10
CA GLY A 230 3.08 -10.29 -10.89
C GLY A 230 4.44 -9.61 -11.07
N VAL A 231 5.16 -9.91 -12.16
CA VAL A 231 6.46 -9.29 -12.46
C VAL A 231 6.29 -7.81 -12.78
N THR A 232 5.28 -7.44 -13.58
CA THR A 232 5.03 -6.04 -13.95
C THR A 232 4.72 -5.19 -12.72
N SER A 233 3.83 -5.66 -11.84
CA SER A 233 3.51 -4.97 -10.59
C SER A 233 4.70 -4.89 -9.64
N ALA A 234 5.46 -5.97 -9.49
CA ALA A 234 6.68 -6.02 -8.68
C ALA A 234 7.74 -5.01 -9.14
N VAL A 235 8.03 -4.97 -10.44
CA VAL A 235 9.02 -4.03 -11.03
C VAL A 235 8.52 -2.59 -10.89
N MET A 236 7.26 -2.33 -11.27
CA MET A 236 6.71 -0.98 -11.21
C MET A 236 6.71 -0.43 -9.78
N LEU A 237 6.18 -1.18 -8.82
CA LEU A 237 6.13 -0.76 -7.41
C LEU A 237 7.53 -0.68 -6.80
N GLY A 238 8.45 -1.58 -7.16
CA GLY A 238 9.84 -1.57 -6.69
C GLY A 238 10.61 -0.34 -7.18
N LEU A 239 10.48 0.03 -8.46
CA LEU A 239 11.07 1.25 -9.01
C LEU A 239 10.51 2.51 -8.32
N MET A 240 9.21 2.52 -8.02
CA MET A 240 8.62 3.60 -7.24
C MET A 240 9.23 3.70 -5.84
N GLN A 241 9.49 2.59 -5.14
CA GLN A 241 10.16 2.64 -3.84
C GLN A 241 11.55 3.26 -3.93
N ILE A 242 12.34 2.92 -4.96
CA ILE A 242 13.67 3.50 -5.20
C ILE A 242 13.56 5.01 -5.46
N PHE A 243 12.62 5.43 -6.31
CA PHE A 243 12.38 6.83 -6.60
C PHE A 243 12.07 7.64 -5.34
N TRP A 244 11.15 7.16 -4.50
CA TRP A 244 10.80 7.83 -3.25
C TRP A 244 11.92 7.81 -2.22
N ALA A 245 12.68 6.70 -2.12
CA ALA A 245 13.86 6.62 -1.27
C ALA A 245 14.90 7.66 -1.66
N TYR A 246 15.16 7.83 -2.96
CA TYR A 246 16.05 8.87 -3.48
C TYR A 246 15.58 10.27 -3.04
N LEU A 247 14.30 10.58 -3.17
CA LEU A 247 13.74 11.88 -2.75
C LEU A 247 13.88 12.11 -1.23
N ILE A 248 13.65 11.07 -0.42
CA ILE A 248 13.79 11.13 1.04
C ILE A 248 15.26 11.37 1.42
N LEU A 249 16.20 10.61 0.86
CA LEU A 249 17.63 10.74 1.14
C LEU A 249 18.15 12.12 0.71
N LYS A 250 17.73 12.62 -0.45
CA LYS A 250 18.04 14.00 -0.90
C LYS A 250 17.50 15.03 0.09
N GLY A 251 16.29 14.84 0.58
CA GLY A 251 15.66 15.69 1.59
C GLY A 251 16.39 15.69 2.93
N LEU A 252 16.89 14.53 3.38
CA LEU A 252 17.70 14.39 4.60
C LEU A 252 19.10 14.99 4.44
N ALA A 253 19.78 14.73 3.33
CA ALA A 253 21.09 15.32 3.03
C ALA A 253 21.04 16.85 3.04
N LYS A 254 20.01 17.45 2.44
CA LYS A 254 19.80 18.91 2.47
C LYS A 254 19.63 19.44 3.91
N MET A 255 18.99 18.68 4.80
CA MET A 255 18.86 19.09 6.20
C MET A 255 20.17 19.02 6.98
N LEU A 256 20.98 17.98 6.74
CA LEU A 256 22.24 17.75 7.44
C LEU A 256 23.36 18.68 6.95
N PHE A 257 23.48 18.87 5.63
CA PHE A 257 24.59 19.61 5.02
C PHE A 257 24.22 21.04 4.58
N GLY A 258 22.93 21.35 4.42
CA GLY A 258 22.47 22.67 3.94
C GLY A 258 22.44 23.77 5.00
N ARG A 259 22.77 23.47 6.26
CA ARG A 259 22.77 24.44 7.38
C ARG A 259 24.05 25.28 7.49
N GLY A 260 25.04 25.07 6.60
CA GLY A 260 26.33 25.77 6.61
C GLY A 260 26.49 26.93 5.61
N GLY A 261 25.46 27.32 4.85
CA GLY A 261 25.64 28.17 3.66
C GLY A 261 25.09 29.60 3.67
N ASN A 262 24.33 30.03 4.69
CA ASN A 262 23.64 31.35 4.65
C ASN A 262 23.92 32.24 5.88
N GLY A 263 25.15 32.20 6.38
CA GLY A 263 25.69 33.20 7.30
C GLY A 263 26.50 34.25 6.55
N GLY A 264 25.86 35.12 5.77
CA GLY A 264 26.56 36.30 5.22
C GLY A 264 26.10 36.78 3.85
N LYS A 265 24.88 37.31 3.75
CA LYS A 265 24.58 38.44 2.86
C LYS A 265 23.52 39.33 3.50
N ASN A 266 23.93 40.06 4.53
CA ASN A 266 23.41 41.39 4.79
C ASN A 266 24.27 42.37 3.97
N LYS A 267 23.73 42.89 2.88
CA LYS A 267 23.93 44.26 2.38
C LYS A 267 22.70 44.64 1.59
#